data_AF-A0AAW5C9P3-F1
#
_entry.id   AF-A0AAW5C9P3-F1
#
_cell.length_a   1.000
_cell.length_b   1.000
_cell.length_c   1.000
_cell.angle_alpha   90.00
_cell.angle_beta   90.00
_cell.angle_gamma   90.00
#
_symmetry.space_group_name_H-M   'P 1'
#
loop_
_entity.id
_entity.type
_entity.pdbx_description
1 polymer ?
#
loop_
_entity_poly.entity_id
_entity_poly.type
_entity_poly.pdbx_seq_one_letter_code
_entity_poly.pdbx_strand_id
1 'polypeptide(L)' 'MEDVLQVYERAYDASNPVVCLDETSRQLIKETRLSLPPRPGTTAKIDHEYWRCGVANLFMMFEPLTGQRHVAVS' A
#
# COMPACT_ATOMS: atom_id res chain seq x y z
N MET A 1 -19.73 12.74 6.94
CA MET A 1 -19.02 11.52 6.50
C MET A 1 -20.00 10.59 5.80
N GLU A 2 -21.25 10.52 6.25
CA GLU A 2 -22.18 9.49 5.75
C GLU A 2 -22.62 9.75 4.31
N ASP A 3 -22.72 11.02 3.90
CA ASP A 3 -22.99 11.38 2.49
C ASP A 3 -21.88 10.88 1.53
N VAL A 4 -20.63 10.77 2.01
CA VAL A 4 -19.52 10.22 1.24
C VAL A 4 -19.63 8.70 1.19
N LEU A 5 -19.95 8.05 2.31
CA LEU A 5 -20.14 6.60 2.37
C LEU A 5 -21.31 6.14 1.49
N GLN A 6 -22.40 6.92 1.42
CA GLN A 6 -23.50 6.66 0.50
C GLN A 6 -23.07 6.60 -0.97
N VAL A 7 -21.97 7.25 -1.36
CA VAL A 7 -21.43 7.13 -2.73
C VAL A 7 -20.91 5.72 -3.00
N TYR A 8 -20.29 5.07 -2.02
CA TYR A 8 -19.76 3.72 -2.14
C TYR A 8 -20.85 2.64 -2.21
N GLU A 9 -22.05 2.95 -1.71
CA GLU A 9 -23.20 2.03 -1.73
C GLU A 9 -24.04 2.12 -3.02
N ARG A 10 -23.72 3.06 -3.92
CA ARG A 10 -24.46 3.23 -5.17
C ARG A 10 -24.32 1.98 -6.04
N ALA A 11 -25.40 1.63 -6.73
CA ALA A 11 -25.33 0.62 -7.77
C ALA A 11 -24.31 1.05 -8.84
N TYR A 12 -23.61 0.08 -9.41
CA TYR A 12 -22.63 0.34 -10.44
C TYR A 12 -23.27 0.97 -11.69
N ASP A 13 -22.69 2.07 -12.16
CA ASP A 13 -23.04 2.75 -13.41
C ASP A 13 -21.75 2.97 -14.21
N ALA A 14 -21.64 2.33 -15.38
CA ALA A 14 -20.48 2.43 -16.25
C ALA A 14 -20.27 3.85 -16.82
N SER A 15 -21.31 4.69 -16.85
CA SER A 15 -21.19 6.09 -17.28
C SER A 15 -20.67 6.99 -16.17
N ASN A 16 -20.83 6.56 -14.90
CA ASN A 16 -20.45 7.31 -13.70
C ASN A 16 -19.81 6.38 -12.67
N PRO A 17 -18.63 5.80 -12.96
CA PRO A 17 -17.97 4.90 -12.05
C PRO A 17 -17.52 5.64 -10.78
N VAL A 18 -17.66 4.98 -9.63
CA VAL A 18 -17.11 5.48 -8.37
C VAL A 18 -15.62 5.19 -8.37
N VAL A 19 -14.78 6.23 -8.35
CA VAL A 19 -13.32 6.09 -8.31
C VAL A 19 -12.78 6.83 -7.09
N CYS A 20 -11.94 6.14 -6.34
CA CYS A 20 -11.17 6.67 -5.23
C CYS A 20 -9.77 7.02 -5.74
N LEU A 21 -9.23 8.15 -5.30
CA LEU A 21 -7.86 8.55 -5.59
C LEU A 21 -7.17 8.85 -4.26
N ASP A 22 -5.96 8.32 -4.10
CA ASP A 22 -5.13 8.60 -2.94
C ASP A 22 -3.64 8.56 -3.32
N GLU A 23 -2.81 9.18 -2.48
CA GLU A 23 -1.36 9.21 -2.63
C GLU A 23 -0.66 8.79 -1.34
N THR A 24 0.45 8.06 -1.47
CA THR A 24 1.30 7.77 -0.31
C THR A 24 2.76 7.67 -0.71
N SER A 25 3.63 8.24 0.12
CA SER A 25 5.08 8.11 -0.05
C SER A 25 5.58 6.89 0.73
N ARG A 26 6.23 5.95 0.04
CA ARG A 26 6.87 4.79 0.63
C ARG A 26 8.37 4.99 0.74
N GLN A 27 8.85 4.95 1.97
CA GLN A 27 10.28 4.92 2.24
C GLN A 27 10.87 3.59 1.75
N LEU A 28 11.90 3.67 0.94
CA LEU A 28 12.67 2.52 0.51
C LEU A 28 13.74 2.23 1.57
N ILE A 29 13.74 1.02 2.11
CA ILE A 29 14.68 0.61 3.15
C ILE A 29 15.43 -0.65 2.74
N LYS A 30 16.67 -0.77 3.22
CA LYS A 30 17.51 -1.96 3.04
C LYS A 30 18.09 -2.37 4.39
N GLU A 31 18.16 -3.67 4.63
CA GLU A 31 18.83 -4.22 5.81
C GLU A 31 20.30 -3.77 5.85
N THR A 32 20.78 -3.35 7.03
CA THR A 32 22.20 -3.06 7.22
C THR A 32 23.04 -4.33 7.29
N ARG A 33 22.45 -5.41 7.81
CA ARG A 33 23.11 -6.70 8.07
C ARG A 33 22.14 -7.84 7.83
N LEU A 34 22.65 -8.99 7.38
CA LEU A 34 21.85 -10.20 7.23
C LEU A 34 21.42 -10.74 8.60
N SER A 35 20.15 -11.15 8.69
CA SER A 35 19.60 -11.81 9.87
C SER A 35 20.35 -13.13 10.15
N LEU A 36 20.57 -13.41 11.44
CA LEU A 36 21.19 -14.67 11.86
C LEU A 36 20.21 -15.84 11.66
N PRO A 37 20.68 -17.03 11.28
CA PRO A 37 19.81 -18.20 11.16
C PRO A 37 19.21 -18.55 12.53
N PRO A 38 17.90 -18.91 12.57
CA PRO A 38 17.27 -19.32 13.81
C PRO A 38 17.93 -20.61 14.33
N ARG A 39 18.07 -20.72 15.65
CA ARG A 39 18.50 -21.97 16.31
C ARG A 39 17.25 -22.79 16.68
N PRO A 40 17.36 -24.13 16.79
CA PRO A 40 16.27 -24.97 17.26
C PRO A 40 15.68 -24.45 18.58
N GLY A 41 14.36 -24.30 18.66
CA GLY A 41 13.67 -23.77 19.83
C GLY A 41 13.71 -22.25 19.99
N THR A 42 14.20 -21.50 19.01
CA THR A 42 14.23 -20.02 19.05
C THR A 42 13.61 -19.38 17.82
N THR A 43 12.95 -18.24 17.99
CA THR A 43 12.42 -17.43 16.87
C THR A 43 13.54 -16.73 16.12
N ALA A 44 13.36 -16.55 14.81
CA ALA A 44 14.27 -15.74 13.99
C ALA A 44 14.39 -14.32 14.56
N LYS A 45 15.61 -13.78 14.57
CA LYS A 45 15.90 -12.41 15.01
C LYS A 45 16.33 -11.60 13.80
N ILE A 46 15.60 -10.52 13.55
CA ILE A 46 15.87 -9.56 12.48
C ILE A 46 16.40 -8.29 13.13
N ASP A 47 17.50 -7.76 12.60
CA ASP A 47 18.04 -6.47 13.05
C ASP A 47 17.10 -5.34 12.61
N HIS A 48 16.89 -4.37 13.49
CA HIS A 48 16.00 -3.22 13.25
C HIS A 48 16.73 -2.07 12.55
N GLU A 49 18.07 -2.10 12.51
CA GLU A 49 18.90 -1.10 11.85
C GLU A 49 18.79 -1.21 10.31
N TYR A 50 18.41 -0.12 9.63
CA TYR A 50 18.22 -0.10 8.18
C TYR A 50 18.88 1.12 7.51
N TRP A 51 19.22 0.97 6.24
CA TRP A 51 19.61 2.06 5.36
C TRP A 51 18.37 2.71 4.74
N ARG A 52 18.27 4.04 4.77
CA ARG A 52 17.25 4.79 4.04
C ARG A 52 17.73 4.98 2.59
N CYS A 53 17.04 4.34 1.66
CA CYS A 53 17.40 4.28 0.24
C CYS A 53 16.51 5.19 -0.62
N GLY A 54 16.07 6.32 -0.06
CA GLY A 54 15.15 7.24 -0.71
C GLY A 54 13.68 6.94 -0.42
N VAL A 55 12.80 7.54 -1.23
CA VAL A 55 11.35 7.49 -1.10
C VAL A 55 10.76 7.36 -2.50
N ALA A 56 9.76 6.51 -2.67
CA ALA A 56 8.94 6.43 -3.88
C ALA A 56 7.53 6.94 -3.58
N ASN A 57 6.92 7.65 -4.52
CA ASN A 57 5.53 8.08 -4.42
C ASN A 57 4.64 7.07 -5.14
N LEU A 58 3.56 6.67 -4.47
CA LEU A 58 2.53 5.82 -5.02
C LEU A 58 1.27 6.68 -5.19
N PHE A 59 0.85 6.88 -6.42
CA PHE A 59 -0.46 7.43 -6.76
C PHE A 59 -1.38 6.29 -7.15
N MET A 60 -2.50 6.13 -6.44
CA MET A 60 -3.45 5.05 -6.70
C MET A 60 -4.81 5.59 -7.09
N MET A 61 -5.38 5.01 -8.14
CA MET A 61 -6.81 5.11 -8.47
C MET A 61 -7.44 3.74 -8.28
N PHE A 62 -8.57 3.69 -7.59
CA PHE A 62 -9.26 2.45 -7.28
C PHE A 62 -10.76 2.58 -7.51
N GLU A 63 -11.32 1.66 -8.29
CA GLU A 63 -12.76 1.55 -8.52
C GLU A 63 -13.31 0.40 -7.65
N PRO A 64 -13.90 0.70 -6.47
CA PRO A 64 -14.24 -0.31 -5.47
C PRO A 64 -15.27 -1.35 -5.93
N LEU A 65 -16.19 -0.98 -6.82
CA LEU A 65 -17.29 -1.86 -7.24
C LEU A 65 -16.87 -2.92 -8.26
N THR A 66 -15.81 -2.67 -9.03
CA THR A 66 -15.26 -3.61 -10.01
C THR A 66 -13.91 -4.20 -9.59
N GLY A 67 -13.27 -3.62 -8.58
CA GLY A 67 -11.95 -4.04 -8.10
C GLY A 67 -10.79 -3.57 -8.99
N GLN A 68 -11.05 -2.76 -10.01
CA GLN A 68 -10.03 -2.22 -10.90
C GLN A 68 -9.16 -1.22 -10.16
N ARG A 69 -7.84 -1.31 -10.36
CA ARG A 69 -6.87 -0.41 -9.73
C ARG A 69 -5.74 -0.05 -10.68
N HIS A 70 -5.33 1.20 -10.62
CA HIS A 70 -4.19 1.73 -11.33
C HIS A 70 -3.24 2.37 -10.33
N VAL A 71 -1.96 2.04 -10.42
CA VAL A 71 -0.93 2.61 -9.54
C VAL A 71 0.19 3.16 -10.40
N ALA A 72 0.50 4.43 -10.21
CA ALA A 72 1.71 5.06 -10.74
C ALA A 72 2.75 5.15 -9.62
N VAL A 73 3.96 4.69 -9.91
CA VAL A 73 5.11 4.76 -9.00
C VAL A 73 6.14 5.71 -9.60
N SER A 74 6.61 6.67 -8.80
CA SER A 74 7.60 7.68 -9.19
C SER A 74 8.64 7.92 -8.11
#